data_AF-A0AA97DBN6-F1
#
_entry.id   AF-A0AA97DBN6-F1
#
_cell.length_a   1.000
_cell.length_b   1.000
_cell.length_c   1.000
_cell.angle_alpha   90.00
_cell.angle_beta   90.00
_cell.angle_gamma   90.00
#
_symmetry.space_group_name_H-M   'P 1'
#
loop_
_entity.id
_entity.type
_entity.pdbx_description
1 polymer ?
#
loop_
_entity_poly.entity_id
_entity_poly.type
_entity_poly.pdbx_seq_one_letter_code
_entity_poly.pdbx_strand_id
1 'polypeptide(L)'
;MKYLKQILVITLFFTLSTTSFAQVGIGTITPDPAAALHLESNSKGFLPPRMNKDQLDALNATAPQGLMIYCTDCNPKGIYMSDGTDFVALANDSGVTVDAVSLITTDTTPELNGTVGQTTTVVTVTVGGTEYTTTNNLNGTWTLADDTISPALSVDTHGITIKATKADGRSFTISASLVIQQ
;
A
#
# COMPACT_ATOMS: atom_id res chain seq x y z
N MET A 1 -39.88 19.80 -59.62
CA MET A 1 -38.79 20.22 -58.70
C MET A 1 -39.23 20.59 -57.28
N LYS A 2 -40.50 20.96 -57.04
CA LYS A 2 -40.99 21.41 -55.70
C LYS A 2 -40.85 20.33 -54.60
N TYR A 3 -41.15 19.07 -54.92
CA TYR A 3 -41.07 17.94 -53.99
C TYR A 3 -39.65 17.37 -53.83
N LEU A 4 -38.74 17.62 -54.78
CA LEU A 4 -37.36 17.12 -54.74
C LEU A 4 -36.54 17.79 -53.62
N LYS A 5 -36.78 19.08 -53.37
CA LYS A 5 -36.18 19.81 -52.24
C LYS A 5 -36.69 19.31 -50.88
N GLN A 6 -37.97 18.95 -50.79
CA GLN A 6 -38.56 18.41 -49.55
C GLN A 6 -38.06 16.99 -49.25
N ILE A 7 -37.93 16.13 -50.27
CA ILE A 7 -37.34 14.79 -50.11
C ILE A 7 -35.89 14.91 -49.63
N LEU A 8 -35.08 15.79 -50.26
CA LEU A 8 -33.67 15.97 -49.91
C LEU A 8 -33.47 16.50 -48.47
N VAL A 9 -34.34 17.39 -48.00
CA VAL A 9 -34.30 17.90 -46.61
C VAL A 9 -34.68 16.83 -45.59
N ILE A 10 -35.66 15.96 -45.91
CA ILE A 10 -36.06 14.86 -45.02
C ILE A 10 -34.96 13.80 -44.94
N THR A 11 -34.31 13.47 -46.06
CA THR A 11 -33.18 12.52 -46.07
C THR A 11 -31.99 13.06 -45.27
N LEU A 12 -31.68 14.36 -45.39
CA LEU A 12 -30.63 15.03 -44.62
C LEU A 12 -30.89 15.01 -43.11
N PHE A 13 -32.16 15.13 -42.69
CA PHE A 13 -32.55 15.07 -41.27
C PHE A 13 -32.46 13.65 -40.70
N PHE A 14 -32.71 12.61 -41.52
CA PHE A 14 -32.63 11.20 -41.11
C PHE A 14 -31.18 10.68 -41.04
N THR A 15 -30.27 11.22 -41.87
CA THR A 15 -28.83 10.92 -41.79
C THR A 15 -28.12 11.62 -40.62
N LEU A 16 -28.79 12.58 -39.97
CA LEU A 16 -28.29 13.28 -38.78
C LEU A 16 -28.67 12.58 -37.47
N SER A 17 -28.89 11.27 -37.53
CA SER A 17 -29.08 10.43 -36.34
C SER A 17 -27.72 10.19 -35.69
N THR A 18 -27.31 11.03 -34.74
CA THR A 18 -26.06 10.82 -34.02
C THR A 18 -26.17 9.59 -33.12
N THR A 19 -25.16 8.73 -33.14
CA THR A 19 -25.00 7.62 -32.21
C THR A 19 -24.78 8.18 -30.80
N SER A 20 -25.82 8.17 -29.97
CA SER A 20 -25.70 8.51 -28.56
C SER A 20 -25.15 7.30 -27.81
N PHE A 21 -23.96 7.43 -27.23
CA PHE A 21 -23.41 6.41 -26.34
C PHE A 21 -24.11 6.47 -24.96
N ALA A 22 -24.46 5.32 -24.38
CA ALA A 22 -25.13 5.23 -23.08
C ALA A 22 -24.22 5.48 -21.86
N GLN A 23 -23.13 6.23 -22.03
CA GLN A 23 -22.15 6.54 -20.99
C GLN A 23 -22.65 7.66 -20.07
N VAL A 24 -22.38 7.53 -18.77
CA VAL A 24 -22.76 8.54 -17.78
C VAL A 24 -21.59 9.51 -17.60
N GLY A 25 -21.74 10.73 -18.11
CA GLY A 25 -20.84 11.84 -17.81
C GLY A 25 -21.37 12.68 -16.66
N ILE A 26 -20.55 12.95 -15.65
CA ILE A 26 -20.85 13.91 -14.59
C ILE A 26 -19.75 14.98 -14.58
N GLY A 27 -20.14 16.22 -14.85
CA GLY A 27 -19.20 17.35 -14.94
C GLY A 27 -18.44 17.45 -16.26
N THR A 28 -18.73 16.57 -17.23
CA THR A 28 -18.16 16.58 -18.58
C THR A 28 -19.24 16.28 -19.62
N ILE A 29 -19.12 16.89 -20.80
CA ILE A 29 -19.98 16.60 -21.97
C ILE A 29 -19.28 15.71 -22.99
N THR A 30 -18.01 15.40 -22.78
CA THR A 30 -17.21 14.48 -23.59
C THR A 30 -16.68 13.36 -22.70
N PRO A 31 -17.54 12.44 -22.21
CA PRO A 31 -17.07 11.33 -21.40
C PRO A 31 -16.06 10.48 -22.18
N ASP A 32 -15.07 9.91 -21.48
CA ASP A 32 -14.07 9.06 -22.12
C ASP A 32 -14.78 7.85 -22.76
N PRO A 33 -14.51 7.50 -24.03
CA PRO A 33 -15.20 6.41 -24.72
C PRO A 33 -14.97 5.03 -24.10
N ALA A 34 -13.91 4.85 -23.30
CA ALA A 34 -13.66 3.63 -22.53
C ALA A 34 -14.36 3.61 -21.17
N ALA A 35 -14.98 4.72 -20.74
CA ALA A 35 -15.63 4.84 -19.44
C ALA A 35 -17.15 4.66 -19.54
N ALA A 36 -17.67 3.70 -18.77
CA ALA A 36 -19.12 3.63 -18.53
C ALA A 36 -19.61 4.80 -17.65
N LEU A 37 -18.74 5.33 -16.79
CA LEU A 37 -18.98 6.49 -15.91
C LEU A 37 -17.72 7.38 -15.89
N HIS A 38 -17.82 8.64 -16.33
CA HIS A 38 -16.75 9.64 -16.26
C HIS A 38 -17.16 10.77 -15.31
N LEU A 39 -16.43 10.94 -14.21
CA LEU A 39 -16.57 12.09 -13.29
C LEU A 39 -15.43 13.07 -13.53
N GLU A 40 -15.75 14.31 -13.91
CA GLU A 40 -14.78 15.38 -14.11
C GLU A 40 -15.12 16.58 -13.22
N SER A 41 -14.16 17.04 -12.42
CA SER A 41 -14.30 18.23 -11.58
C SER A 41 -12.92 18.75 -11.16
N ASN A 42 -12.77 20.08 -11.08
CA ASN A 42 -11.56 20.75 -10.60
C ASN A 42 -11.62 21.16 -9.12
N SER A 43 -12.76 20.93 -8.46
CA SER A 43 -13.04 21.46 -7.10
C SER A 43 -13.77 20.46 -6.19
N LYS A 44 -14.21 19.31 -6.72
CA LYS A 44 -14.90 18.25 -5.99
C LYS A 44 -14.29 16.90 -6.34
N GLY A 45 -14.30 15.97 -5.39
CA GLY A 45 -13.88 14.59 -5.60
C GLY A 45 -15.06 13.61 -5.63
N PHE A 46 -14.74 12.34 -5.82
CA PHE A 46 -15.67 11.24 -5.57
C PHE A 46 -15.60 10.85 -4.09
N LEU A 47 -16.75 10.84 -3.42
CA LEU A 47 -16.88 10.32 -2.05
C LEU A 47 -17.45 8.89 -2.13
N PRO A 48 -16.60 7.84 -2.12
CA PRO A 48 -17.07 6.45 -2.16
C PRO A 48 -17.88 6.10 -0.89
N PRO A 49 -18.64 4.99 -0.89
CA PRO A 49 -19.23 4.45 0.33
C PRO A 49 -18.20 4.34 1.46
N ARG A 50 -18.58 4.75 2.67
CA ARG A 50 -17.72 4.75 3.85
C ARG A 50 -18.26 3.82 4.92
N MET A 51 -17.40 3.03 5.55
CA MET A 51 -17.76 2.15 6.65
C MET A 51 -16.59 1.93 7.60
N ASN A 52 -16.86 1.37 8.78
CA ASN A 52 -15.83 0.96 9.72
C ASN A 52 -15.32 -0.47 9.45
N LYS A 53 -14.28 -0.91 10.17
CA LYS A 53 -13.65 -2.22 10.01
C LYS A 53 -14.64 -3.37 10.20
N ASP A 54 -15.47 -3.31 11.24
CA ASP A 54 -16.46 -4.36 11.53
C ASP A 54 -17.48 -4.51 10.39
N GLN A 55 -17.92 -3.39 9.82
CA GLN A 55 -18.82 -3.36 8.68
C GLN A 55 -18.15 -3.87 7.39
N LEU A 56 -16.88 -3.55 7.18
CA LEU A 56 -16.08 -4.06 6.06
C LEU A 56 -15.92 -5.58 6.15
N ASP A 57 -15.61 -6.09 7.34
CA ASP A 57 -15.43 -7.52 7.61
C ASP A 57 -16.74 -8.29 7.44
N ALA A 58 -17.86 -7.72 7.88
CA ALA A 58 -19.18 -8.30 7.68
C ALA A 58 -19.57 -8.40 6.20
N LEU A 59 -19.06 -7.49 5.36
CA LEU A 59 -19.32 -7.50 3.92
C LEU A 59 -18.46 -8.52 3.16
N ASN A 60 -17.27 -8.82 3.68
CA ASN A 60 -16.20 -9.52 2.98
C ASN A 60 -16.62 -10.84 2.33
N ALA A 61 -17.40 -11.67 3.05
CA ALA A 61 -17.83 -12.99 2.58
C ALA A 61 -18.73 -12.97 1.33
N THR A 62 -19.25 -11.80 0.94
CA THR A 62 -20.19 -11.65 -0.18
C THR A 62 -19.79 -10.53 -1.15
N ALA A 63 -18.66 -9.86 -0.91
CA ALA A 63 -18.25 -8.72 -1.70
C ALA A 63 -17.84 -9.18 -3.12
N PRO A 64 -18.45 -8.62 -4.19
CA PRO A 64 -17.98 -8.90 -5.54
C PRO A 64 -16.59 -8.27 -5.75
N GLN A 65 -15.77 -8.95 -6.55
CA GLN A 65 -14.47 -8.44 -6.96
C GLN A 65 -14.59 -7.05 -7.60
N GLY A 66 -13.70 -6.14 -7.23
CA GLY A 66 -13.67 -4.75 -7.69
C GLY A 66 -14.56 -3.80 -6.90
N LEU A 67 -15.29 -4.26 -5.87
CA LEU A 67 -16.05 -3.37 -4.99
C LEU A 67 -15.10 -2.44 -4.22
N MET A 68 -15.30 -1.12 -4.36
CA MET A 68 -14.47 -0.09 -3.72
C MET A 68 -15.20 0.60 -2.57
N ILE A 69 -14.53 0.67 -1.42
CA ILE A 69 -15.06 1.25 -0.18
C ILE A 69 -13.96 2.03 0.53
N TYR A 70 -14.30 3.13 1.22
CA TYR A 70 -13.38 3.79 2.13
C TYR A 70 -13.59 3.32 3.57
N CYS A 71 -12.57 2.75 4.20
CA CYS A 71 -12.61 2.32 5.59
C CYS A 71 -12.13 3.44 6.53
N THR A 72 -12.96 3.84 7.49
CA THR A 72 -12.73 5.01 8.35
C THR A 72 -11.84 4.78 9.56
N ASP A 73 -11.69 3.52 9.99
CA ASP A 73 -10.96 3.10 11.19
C ASP A 73 -10.12 1.82 11.00
N CYS A 74 -9.99 1.34 9.75
CA CYS A 74 -8.97 0.35 9.42
C CYS A 74 -7.56 0.89 9.66
N ASN A 75 -6.58 -0.01 9.74
CA ASN A 75 -5.17 0.32 9.79
C ASN A 75 -4.43 -0.39 8.64
N PRO A 76 -4.07 0.32 7.55
CA PRO A 76 -4.21 1.76 7.32
C PRO A 76 -5.66 2.22 7.03
N LYS A 77 -5.99 3.48 7.33
CA LYS A 77 -7.25 4.11 6.87
C LYS A 77 -7.14 4.43 5.38
N GLY A 78 -8.19 4.18 4.61
CA GLY A 78 -8.15 4.50 3.18
C GLY A 78 -9.18 3.76 2.33
N ILE A 79 -8.95 3.78 1.02
CA ILE A 79 -9.76 3.02 0.06
C ILE A 79 -9.30 1.57 0.08
N TYR A 80 -10.25 0.66 0.12
CA TYR A 80 -10.09 -0.77 0.00
C TYR A 80 -10.84 -1.26 -1.25
N MET A 81 -10.26 -2.24 -1.95
CA MET A 81 -10.94 -2.97 -3.02
C MET A 81 -11.07 -4.43 -2.67
N SER A 82 -12.25 -5.01 -2.89
CA SER A 82 -12.41 -6.45 -2.80
C SER A 82 -11.70 -7.14 -3.97
N ASP A 83 -10.88 -8.14 -3.70
CA ASP A 83 -10.31 -9.04 -4.72
C ASP A 83 -11.20 -10.26 -5.01
N GLY A 84 -12.36 -10.36 -4.35
CA GLY A 84 -13.28 -11.49 -4.38
C GLY A 84 -13.13 -12.44 -3.19
N THR A 85 -12.09 -12.27 -2.39
CA THR A 85 -11.83 -13.05 -1.16
C THR A 85 -11.64 -12.17 0.07
N ASP A 86 -10.93 -11.05 -0.08
CA ASP A 86 -10.65 -10.08 0.96
C ASP A 86 -10.76 -8.64 0.42
N PHE A 87 -10.89 -7.68 1.34
CA PHE A 87 -10.69 -6.26 1.04
C PHE A 87 -9.23 -5.88 1.22
N VAL A 88 -8.59 -5.45 0.13
CA VAL A 88 -7.19 -5.02 0.10
C VAL A 88 -7.10 -3.50 0.05
N ALA A 89 -6.31 -2.90 0.95
CA ALA A 89 -6.08 -1.47 0.97
C ALA A 89 -5.33 -1.01 -0.30
N LEU A 90 -5.84 0.03 -0.97
CA LEU A 90 -5.18 0.68 -2.11
C LEU A 90 -4.20 1.78 -1.70
N ALA A 91 -4.35 2.33 -0.50
CA ALA A 91 -3.57 3.46 -0.04
C ALA A 91 -2.43 3.02 0.89
N ASN A 92 -1.22 3.50 0.56
CA ASN A 92 -0.05 3.58 1.42
C ASN A 92 0.31 2.30 2.15
N ASP A 93 0.67 1.29 1.38
CA ASP A 93 1.80 0.49 1.82
C ASP A 93 3.07 1.36 1.72
N SER A 94 3.31 2.24 2.69
CA SER A 94 4.71 2.63 2.96
C SER A 94 5.38 1.32 3.25
N GLY A 95 6.05 0.72 2.26
CA GLY A 95 6.57 -0.64 2.34
C GLY A 95 7.28 -0.85 3.67
N VAL A 96 7.28 -2.08 4.18
CA VAL A 96 8.11 -2.31 5.37
C VAL A 96 9.54 -1.92 4.98
N THR A 97 10.13 -0.95 5.68
CA THR A 97 11.51 -0.53 5.43
C THR A 97 12.28 -0.66 6.73
N VAL A 98 13.53 -1.08 6.58
CA VAL A 98 14.52 -1.10 7.64
C VAL A 98 15.88 -0.84 6.99
N ASP A 99 16.70 -0.01 7.63
CA ASP A 99 18.00 0.34 7.10
C ASP A 99 19.08 -0.69 7.47
N ALA A 100 20.11 -0.79 6.63
CA ALA A 100 21.27 -1.61 6.92
C ALA A 100 22.08 -0.98 8.06
N VAL A 101 22.47 -1.80 9.04
CA VAL A 101 23.40 -1.40 10.11
C VAL A 101 24.81 -1.80 9.70
N SER A 102 25.72 -0.83 9.62
CA SER A 102 27.16 -1.10 9.43
C SER A 102 27.91 -0.59 10.64
N LEU A 103 28.41 -1.52 11.47
CA LEU A 103 29.11 -1.22 12.71
C LEU A 103 30.47 -1.90 12.71
N ILE A 104 31.51 -1.15 13.10
CA ILE A 104 32.85 -1.65 13.40
C ILE A 104 33.11 -1.32 14.88
N THR A 105 33.41 -2.32 15.69
CA THR A 105 33.56 -2.16 17.14
C THR A 105 34.55 -3.18 17.72
N THR A 106 35.06 -2.92 18.92
CA THR A 106 35.84 -3.89 19.72
C THR A 106 34.97 -4.65 20.72
N ASP A 107 33.71 -4.24 20.85
CA ASP A 107 32.71 -4.87 21.71
C ASP A 107 32.14 -6.12 21.04
N THR A 108 32.24 -7.27 21.71
CA THR A 108 31.77 -8.56 21.21
C THR A 108 30.26 -8.76 21.35
N THR A 109 29.55 -7.87 22.04
CA THR A 109 28.10 -7.94 22.29
C THR A 109 27.40 -6.58 22.11
N PRO A 110 27.69 -5.83 21.03
CA PRO A 110 27.33 -4.43 20.93
C PRO A 110 25.82 -4.19 20.79
N GLU A 111 25.38 -3.02 21.23
CA GLU A 111 24.08 -2.47 20.82
C GLU A 111 23.99 -2.36 19.28
N LEU A 112 22.84 -2.74 18.71
CA LEU A 112 22.50 -2.48 17.31
C LEU A 112 21.25 -1.62 17.24
N ASN A 113 21.28 -0.55 16.45
CA ASN A 113 20.12 0.32 16.25
C ASN A 113 20.01 0.75 14.78
N GLY A 114 18.81 1.15 14.38
CA GLY A 114 18.52 1.59 13.02
C GLY A 114 17.16 2.26 12.90
N THR A 115 16.76 2.59 11.67
CA THR A 115 15.43 3.15 11.40
C THR A 115 14.44 2.07 10.96
N VAL A 116 13.15 2.32 11.19
CA VAL A 116 12.04 1.49 10.70
C VAL A 116 10.93 2.38 10.20
N GLY A 117 10.37 2.04 9.04
CA GLY A 117 9.40 2.90 8.34
C GLY A 117 8.07 3.11 9.08
N GLN A 118 7.72 2.25 10.06
CA GLN A 118 6.48 2.38 10.83
C GLN A 118 6.66 1.96 12.29
N THR A 119 6.03 2.72 13.18
CA THR A 119 6.08 2.54 14.65
C THR A 119 5.33 1.29 15.16
N THR A 120 4.54 0.64 14.30
CA THR A 120 3.80 -0.60 14.61
C THR A 120 4.48 -1.86 14.07
N THR A 121 5.66 -1.74 13.46
CA THR A 121 6.40 -2.86 12.86
C THR A 121 7.21 -3.60 13.91
N VAL A 122 7.21 -4.92 13.88
CA VAL A 122 8.11 -5.77 14.66
C VAL A 122 9.43 -5.90 13.92
N VAL A 123 10.55 -5.56 14.57
CA VAL A 123 11.89 -5.74 14.00
C VAL A 123 12.60 -6.87 14.74
N THR A 124 13.13 -7.84 13.98
CA THR A 124 14.03 -8.89 14.48
C THR A 124 15.39 -8.77 13.82
N VAL A 125 16.44 -9.09 14.58
CA VAL A 125 17.82 -9.07 14.08
C VAL A 125 18.39 -10.47 14.25
N THR A 126 18.92 -11.04 13.18
CA THR A 126 19.63 -12.32 13.20
C THR A 126 21.12 -12.06 13.09
N VAL A 127 21.89 -12.55 14.06
CA VAL A 127 23.36 -12.48 14.09
C VAL A 127 23.89 -13.89 14.31
N GLY A 128 24.81 -14.35 13.44
CA GLY A 128 25.40 -15.70 13.57
C GLY A 128 24.39 -16.86 13.50
N GLY A 129 23.21 -16.63 12.89
CA GLY A 129 22.13 -17.61 12.80
C GLY A 129 21.13 -17.59 13.98
N THR A 130 21.38 -16.81 15.03
CA THR A 130 20.46 -16.64 16.16
C THR A 130 19.61 -15.39 15.96
N GLU A 131 18.28 -15.52 16.08
CA GLU A 131 17.35 -14.39 16.03
C GLU A 131 17.20 -13.73 17.41
N TYR A 132 17.24 -12.40 17.42
CA TYR A 132 17.07 -11.55 18.59
C TYR A 132 15.88 -10.60 18.39
N THR A 133 15.09 -10.45 19.45
CA THR A 133 13.99 -9.49 19.50
C THR A 133 14.54 -8.09 19.76
N THR A 134 14.03 -7.09 19.04
CA THR A 134 14.39 -5.69 19.25
C THR A 134 13.23 -4.89 19.85
N THR A 135 13.54 -3.69 20.36
CA THR A 135 12.56 -2.70 20.78
C THR A 135 12.29 -1.74 19.62
N ASN A 136 11.03 -1.58 19.20
CA ASN A 136 10.62 -0.45 18.34
C ASN A 136 10.35 0.76 19.24
N ASN A 137 11.14 1.82 19.07
CA ASN A 137 11.14 2.99 19.94
C ASN A 137 9.96 3.96 19.67
N LEU A 138 9.06 3.59 18.75
CA LEU A 138 7.86 4.36 18.37
C LEU A 138 8.14 5.77 17.82
N ASN A 139 9.41 6.09 17.54
CA ASN A 139 9.87 7.34 16.96
C ASN A 139 10.49 7.15 15.56
N GLY A 140 10.29 5.97 14.97
CA GLY A 140 10.90 5.58 13.69
C GLY A 140 12.26 4.89 13.83
N THR A 141 12.71 4.57 15.05
CA THR A 141 13.92 3.76 15.29
C THR A 141 13.64 2.46 16.01
N TRP A 142 14.58 1.53 15.92
CA TRP A 142 14.60 0.29 16.69
C TRP A 142 15.96 0.08 17.35
N THR A 143 15.97 -0.70 18.44
CA THR A 143 17.19 -1.01 19.21
C THR A 143 17.20 -2.48 19.65
N LEU A 144 18.28 -3.18 19.33
CA LEU A 144 18.74 -4.37 20.04
C LEU A 144 19.71 -3.89 21.12
N ALA A 145 19.35 -4.10 22.39
CA ALA A 145 20.12 -3.60 23.52
C ALA A 145 21.53 -4.22 23.58
N ASP A 146 22.45 -3.45 24.14
CA ASP A 146 23.80 -3.89 24.49
C ASP A 146 23.77 -5.17 25.35
N ASP A 147 24.82 -5.99 25.26
CA ASP A 147 24.99 -7.25 26.00
C ASP A 147 23.90 -8.32 25.77
N THR A 148 23.02 -8.14 24.77
CA THR A 148 21.94 -9.09 24.46
C THR A 148 22.43 -10.27 23.61
N ILE A 149 23.45 -10.06 22.78
CA ILE A 149 23.97 -11.09 21.87
C ILE A 149 24.68 -12.18 22.70
N SER A 150 24.24 -13.42 22.58
CA SER A 150 24.80 -14.55 23.33
C SER A 150 24.85 -15.82 22.48
N PRO A 151 26.00 -16.51 22.40
CA PRO A 151 27.29 -16.16 23.01
C PRO A 151 27.92 -14.90 22.38
N ALA A 152 28.90 -14.32 23.09
CA ALA A 152 29.70 -13.20 22.59
C ALA A 152 30.38 -13.57 21.25
N LEU A 153 30.42 -12.60 20.34
CA LEU A 153 30.93 -12.80 18.99
C LEU A 153 32.47 -12.87 18.98
N SER A 154 33.03 -13.65 18.06
CA SER A 154 34.48 -13.68 17.83
C SER A 154 34.95 -12.43 17.07
N VAL A 155 36.23 -12.09 17.19
CA VAL A 155 36.90 -11.08 16.36
C VAL A 155 36.90 -11.54 14.90
N ASP A 156 35.89 -11.11 14.15
CA ASP A 156 35.69 -11.39 12.73
C ASP A 156 34.60 -10.45 12.15
N THR A 157 34.31 -10.58 10.86
CA THR A 157 33.12 -10.00 10.23
C THR A 157 31.94 -10.97 10.34
N HIS A 158 30.85 -10.51 10.97
CA HIS A 158 29.60 -11.24 11.12
C HIS A 158 28.54 -10.69 10.18
N GLY A 159 27.87 -11.60 9.45
CA GLY A 159 26.68 -11.26 8.68
C GLY A 159 25.49 -11.04 9.62
N ILE A 160 24.78 -9.93 9.43
CA ILE A 160 23.53 -9.64 10.14
C ILE A 160 22.37 -9.56 9.16
N THR A 161 21.22 -10.07 9.58
CA THR A 161 19.97 -9.95 8.82
C THR A 161 18.94 -9.25 9.68
N ILE A 162 18.36 -8.17 9.17
CA ILE A 162 17.36 -7.39 9.88
C ILE A 162 16.04 -7.57 9.14
N LYS A 163 15.02 -8.06 9.85
CA LYS A 163 13.69 -8.27 9.30
C LYS A 163 12.71 -7.37 10.01
N ALA A 164 11.97 -6.61 9.23
CA ALA A 164 10.86 -5.82 9.70
C ALA A 164 9.56 -6.49 9.22
N THR A 165 8.60 -6.70 10.12
CA THR A 165 7.33 -7.38 9.88
C THR A 165 6.16 -6.55 10.39
N LYS A 166 5.18 -6.30 9.53
CA LYS A 166 3.96 -5.56 9.88
C LYS A 166 2.93 -6.45 10.56
N ALA A 167 1.94 -5.80 11.19
CA ALA A 167 0.79 -6.47 11.79
C ALA A 167 -0.04 -7.30 10.78
N ASP A 168 0.01 -6.94 9.49
CA ASP A 168 -0.65 -7.68 8.41
C ASP A 168 0.21 -8.82 7.82
N GLY A 169 1.36 -9.13 8.43
CA GLY A 169 2.23 -10.25 8.07
C GLY A 169 3.22 -9.96 6.94
N ARG A 170 3.14 -8.82 6.26
CA ARG A 170 4.11 -8.44 5.23
C ARG A 170 5.45 -8.09 5.87
N SER A 171 6.54 -8.48 5.23
CA SER A 171 7.89 -8.27 5.75
C SER A 171 8.88 -7.78 4.71
N PHE A 172 9.89 -7.06 5.17
CA PHE A 172 11.08 -6.69 4.40
C PHE A 172 12.33 -7.10 5.18
N THR A 173 13.34 -7.54 4.44
CA THR A 173 14.58 -8.06 5.02
C THR A 173 15.76 -7.43 4.32
N ILE A 174 16.74 -6.99 5.11
CA ILE A 174 18.02 -6.47 4.62
C ILE A 174 19.17 -7.21 5.30
N SER A 175 20.27 -7.38 4.56
CA SER A 175 21.52 -7.92 5.09
C SER A 175 22.52 -6.80 5.29
N ALA A 176 23.32 -6.90 6.34
CA ALA A 176 24.41 -5.97 6.62
C ALA A 176 25.57 -6.70 7.34
N SER A 177 26.58 -5.95 7.77
CA SER A 177 27.78 -6.51 8.39
C SER A 177 28.12 -5.84 9.71
N LEU A 178 28.46 -6.65 10.70
CA LEU A 178 29.03 -6.23 11.99
C LEU A 178 30.48 -6.73 12.06
N VAL A 179 31.45 -5.83 12.21
CA VAL A 179 32.87 -6.19 12.30
C VAL A 179 33.36 -6.03 13.73
N ILE A 180 33.86 -7.12 14.31
CA ILE A 180 34.53 -7.12 15.62
C ILE A 180 36.04 -7.07 15.40
N GLN A 181 36.70 -6.06 15.95
CA GLN A 181 38.15 -5.87 15.89
C GLN A 181 38.82 -6.10 17.25
N GLN A 182 40.14 -6.27 17.24
CA GLN A 182 40.95 -6.39 18.46
C GLN A 182 41.25 -5.02 19.08
#